data_AF-A0A832VTW6-F1
#
_entry.id   AF-A0A832VTW6-F1
#
_cell.length_a   1.000
_cell.length_b   1.000
_cell.length_c   1.000
_cell.angle_alpha   90.00
_cell.angle_beta   90.00
_cell.angle_gamma   90.00
#
_symmetry.space_group_name_H-M   'P 1'
#
loop_
_entity.id
_entity.type
_entity.pdbx_description
1 polymer ?
#
loop_
_entity_poly.entity_id
_entity_poly.type
_entity_poly.pdbx_seq_one_letter_code
_entity_poly.pdbx_strand_id
1 'polypeptide(L)'
;MVQDNKTVNNNINGINDYNYIDFSFDSITGLTYGKKLGGKKGISFESNPRKYEHVINEIKSNEKLSNDKIINQSPLNIKINDFNKHKFDFVTCLGGTSILDGIGETRTLLYKSLMLSSKFVYINQTNYDSDVFLFKKGFKTNISDWSRNTNHLTSNIYFNLLFDFYKKGYIEDYIIYYTIPIKDSKDSTIHPLNSPKNQPTFNDESHPAKNEHIKFKHIYKYLNVLITINGYKKIDELLERINNKKHILYDSRTGIYDDSTEEFIDKTNKKGKNIFGKVNKYLNSDI
;
A
#
# COMPACT_ATOMS: atom_id res chain seq x y z
N MET A 1 33.14 -4.45 19.32
CA MET A 1 32.64 -5.11 20.55
C MET A 1 31.38 -4.37 20.95
N VAL A 2 30.15 -4.88 20.82
CA VAL A 2 29.62 -6.23 21.02
C VAL A 2 28.72 -6.59 19.83
N GLN A 3 29.13 -7.54 18.98
CA GLN A 3 28.20 -8.28 18.13
C GLN A 3 27.66 -9.41 19.01
N ASP A 4 26.57 -9.13 19.72
CA ASP A 4 25.79 -10.18 20.34
C ASP A 4 24.97 -10.84 19.21
N ASN A 5 25.60 -11.78 18.51
CA ASN A 5 24.99 -12.70 17.57
C ASN A 5 24.10 -13.71 18.31
N LYS A 6 23.18 -13.23 19.15
CA LYS A 6 21.96 -13.97 19.42
C LYS A 6 21.09 -13.79 18.19
N THR A 7 21.30 -14.68 17.23
CA THR A 7 20.32 -15.03 16.21
C THR A 7 19.00 -15.32 16.94
N VAL A 8 18.19 -14.29 17.15
CA VAL A 8 16.80 -14.43 17.60
C VAL A 8 16.19 -15.39 16.60
N ASN A 9 15.73 -16.54 17.11
CA ASN A 9 15.36 -17.69 16.31
C ASN A 9 14.42 -17.25 15.16
N ASN A 10 14.97 -17.20 13.94
CA ASN A 10 14.47 -16.51 12.74
C ASN A 10 13.21 -17.12 12.12
N ASN A 11 12.57 -18.06 12.80
CA ASN A 11 11.53 -18.83 12.17
C ASN A 11 10.17 -18.33 12.61
N ILE A 12 9.32 -18.17 11.60
CA ILE A 12 7.86 -18.25 11.61
C ILE A 12 7.40 -19.66 12.14
N ASN A 13 8.16 -20.26 13.06
CA ASN A 13 7.88 -21.51 13.76
C ASN A 13 6.96 -21.19 14.95
N GLY A 14 5.98 -22.06 15.19
CA GLY A 14 5.00 -21.86 16.26
C GLY A 14 3.97 -20.77 15.98
N ILE A 15 3.74 -20.42 14.71
CA ILE A 15 2.74 -19.42 14.32
C ILE A 15 1.52 -20.03 13.61
N ASN A 16 1.23 -21.30 13.84
CA ASN A 16 0.12 -21.98 13.17
C ASN A 16 -1.25 -21.33 13.46
N ASP A 17 -1.35 -20.58 14.56
CA ASP A 17 -2.58 -19.89 14.94
C ASP A 17 -2.70 -18.45 14.37
N TYR A 18 -1.70 -17.97 13.63
CA TYR A 18 -1.69 -16.61 13.07
C TYR A 18 -2.25 -16.63 11.67
N ASN A 19 -3.20 -15.73 11.39
CA ASN A 19 -3.92 -15.72 10.13
C ASN A 19 -3.64 -14.47 9.29
N TYR A 20 -2.88 -13.49 9.77
CA TYR A 20 -2.43 -12.39 8.92
C TYR A 20 -1.04 -11.88 9.28
N ILE A 21 -0.43 -11.21 8.31
CA ILE A 21 0.83 -10.48 8.50
C ILE A 21 0.60 -9.00 8.21
N ASP A 22 1.28 -8.15 8.96
CA ASP A 22 1.40 -6.73 8.74
C ASP A 22 2.86 -6.34 8.44
N PHE A 23 3.10 -5.82 7.24
CA PHE A 23 4.38 -5.25 6.79
C PHE A 23 4.41 -3.71 6.90
N SER A 24 3.64 -3.17 7.83
CA SER A 24 3.71 -1.74 8.18
C SER A 24 4.91 -1.51 9.11
N PHE A 25 5.64 -0.41 8.92
CA PHE A 25 6.91 -0.13 9.62
C PHE A 25 6.78 0.85 10.78
N ASP A 26 5.56 1.19 11.18
CA ASP A 26 5.31 2.16 12.23
C ASP A 26 3.99 1.84 12.96
N SER A 27 4.08 1.62 14.28
CA SER A 27 2.98 1.46 15.26
C SER A 27 2.11 0.19 15.19
N ILE A 28 1.26 0.00 16.19
CA ILE A 28 0.17 -0.99 16.21
C ILE A 28 -0.95 -0.74 15.18
N THR A 29 -0.86 0.32 14.36
CA THR A 29 -1.90 0.71 13.39
C THR A 29 -2.15 -0.40 12.38
N GLY A 30 -1.10 -1.04 11.86
CA GLY A 30 -1.23 -2.12 10.88
C GLY A 30 -1.94 -3.35 11.45
N LEU A 31 -1.57 -3.77 12.67
CA LEU A 31 -2.28 -4.84 13.40
C LEU A 31 -3.76 -4.48 13.63
N THR A 32 -4.03 -3.27 14.13
CA THR A 32 -5.40 -2.79 14.37
C THR A 32 -6.23 -2.80 13.09
N TYR A 33 -5.64 -2.37 11.98
CA TYR A 33 -6.30 -2.38 10.68
C TYR A 33 -6.53 -3.81 10.17
N GLY A 34 -5.58 -4.73 10.38
CA GLY A 34 -5.77 -6.15 10.06
C GLY A 34 -6.97 -6.77 10.76
N LYS A 35 -7.24 -6.40 12.03
CA LYS A 35 -8.48 -6.81 12.73
C LYS A 35 -9.74 -6.32 12.02
N LYS A 36 -9.74 -5.08 11.51
CA LYS A 36 -10.86 -4.52 10.72
C LYS A 36 -11.14 -5.35 9.45
N LEU A 37 -10.12 -5.98 8.88
CA LEU A 37 -10.26 -6.85 7.71
C LEU A 37 -10.68 -8.30 8.05
N GLY A 38 -10.85 -8.62 9.34
CA GLY A 38 -11.22 -9.96 9.81
C GLY A 38 -10.05 -10.79 10.33
N GLY A 39 -8.87 -10.19 10.52
CA GLY A 39 -7.74 -10.82 11.20
C GLY A 39 -8.08 -11.19 12.64
N LYS A 40 -7.60 -12.35 13.11
CA LYS A 40 -7.76 -12.81 14.49
C LYS A 40 -6.45 -12.72 15.27
N LYS A 41 -5.34 -13.20 14.69
CA LYS A 41 -3.99 -13.12 15.25
C LYS A 41 -3.00 -12.73 14.16
N GLY A 42 -2.31 -11.63 14.37
CA GLY A 42 -1.42 -11.01 13.40
C GLY A 42 0.03 -11.04 13.81
N ILE A 43 0.90 -10.96 12.81
CA ILE A 43 2.35 -10.78 13.00
C ILE A 43 2.75 -9.46 12.36
N SER A 44 3.37 -8.56 13.12
CA SER A 44 4.01 -7.36 12.60
C SER A 44 5.54 -7.43 12.74
N PHE A 45 6.23 -6.48 12.13
CA PHE A 45 7.69 -6.46 11.99
C PHE A 45 8.24 -5.07 12.35
N GLU A 46 9.29 -5.03 13.16
CA GLU A 46 9.99 -3.78 13.49
C GLU A 46 11.48 -4.08 13.70
N SER A 47 12.35 -3.50 12.89
CA SER A 47 13.80 -3.73 12.99
C SER A 47 14.52 -2.73 13.89
N ASN A 48 13.89 -1.60 14.24
CA ASN A 48 14.45 -0.61 15.14
C ASN A 48 14.20 -1.04 16.60
N PRO A 49 15.25 -1.30 17.41
CA PRO A 49 15.07 -1.81 18.76
C PRO A 49 14.21 -0.91 19.67
N ARG A 50 14.33 0.42 19.54
CA ARG A 50 13.56 1.36 20.37
C ARG A 50 12.07 1.33 20.02
N LYS A 51 11.74 1.27 18.73
CA LYS A 51 10.35 1.16 18.28
C LYS A 51 9.77 -0.21 18.60
N TYR A 52 10.58 -1.27 18.47
CA TYR A 52 10.15 -2.63 18.79
C TYR A 52 9.67 -2.74 20.24
N GLU A 53 10.45 -2.22 21.20
CA GLU A 53 10.06 -2.19 22.61
C GLU A 53 8.80 -1.35 22.84
N HIS A 54 8.68 -0.21 22.16
CA HIS A 54 7.48 0.63 22.24
C HIS A 54 6.24 -0.13 21.76
N VAL A 55 6.30 -0.76 20.57
CA VAL A 55 5.18 -1.50 20.00
C VAL A 55 4.83 -2.73 20.85
N ILE A 56 5.80 -3.42 21.45
CA ILE A 56 5.51 -4.49 22.42
C ILE A 56 4.66 -3.98 23.57
N ASN A 57 5.00 -2.82 24.13
CA ASN A 57 4.26 -2.24 25.25
C ASN A 57 2.85 -1.80 24.82
N GLU A 58 2.70 -1.25 23.61
CA GLU A 58 1.38 -0.96 23.02
C GLU A 58 0.53 -2.22 22.82
N ILE A 59 1.12 -3.31 22.31
CA ILE A 59 0.43 -4.61 22.15
C ILE A 59 -0.02 -5.15 23.51
N LYS A 60 0.85 -5.14 24.52
CA LYS A 60 0.55 -5.63 25.87
C LYS A 60 -0.55 -4.82 26.58
N SER A 61 -0.60 -3.51 26.34
CA SER A 61 -1.59 -2.61 26.94
C SER A 61 -2.92 -2.58 26.18
N ASN A 62 -2.99 -3.16 24.98
CA ASN A 62 -4.19 -3.21 24.16
C ASN A 62 -4.80 -4.61 24.13
N GLU A 63 -5.88 -4.82 24.88
CA GLU A 63 -6.56 -6.12 24.99
C GLU A 63 -6.94 -6.72 23.62
N LYS A 64 -7.31 -5.89 22.64
CA LYS A 64 -7.67 -6.34 21.28
C LYS A 64 -6.48 -6.92 20.49
N LEU A 65 -5.27 -6.58 20.91
CA LEU A 65 -4.01 -7.00 20.31
C LEU A 65 -3.25 -8.03 21.16
N SER A 66 -3.80 -8.45 22.30
CA SER A 66 -3.16 -9.38 23.25
C SER A 66 -2.70 -10.71 22.64
N ASN A 67 -3.26 -11.11 21.50
CA ASN A 67 -2.93 -12.33 20.77
C ASN A 67 -2.08 -12.10 19.51
N ASP A 68 -1.69 -10.86 19.24
CA ASP A 68 -0.82 -10.50 18.13
C ASP A 68 0.65 -10.55 18.57
N LYS A 69 1.54 -10.67 17.58
CA LYS A 69 2.98 -10.80 17.79
C LYS A 69 3.72 -9.78 16.96
N ILE A 70 4.85 -9.35 17.47
CA ILE A 70 5.83 -8.56 16.72
C ILE A 70 7.15 -9.33 16.64
N ILE A 71 7.83 -9.21 15.50
CA ILE A 71 9.14 -9.82 15.26
C ILE A 71 10.16 -8.70 15.05
N ASN A 72 11.28 -8.78 15.78
CA ASN A 72 12.37 -7.80 15.70
C ASN A 72 13.24 -8.02 14.45
N GLN A 73 12.69 -7.76 13.26
CA GLN A 73 13.39 -7.88 11.99
C GLN A 73 12.70 -7.07 10.89
N SER A 74 13.41 -6.77 9.81
CA SER A 74 12.80 -6.22 8.60
C SER A 74 11.98 -7.30 7.88
N PRO A 75 10.77 -6.99 7.36
CA PRO A 75 10.01 -7.93 6.56
C PRO A 75 10.72 -8.33 5.25
N LEU A 76 11.67 -7.51 4.77
CA LEU A 76 12.53 -7.85 3.62
C LEU A 76 13.45 -9.05 3.90
N ASN A 77 13.76 -9.33 5.18
CA ASN A 77 14.65 -10.42 5.57
C ASN A 77 13.92 -11.76 5.80
N ILE A 78 12.60 -11.80 5.66
CA ILE A 78 11.82 -13.03 5.83
C ILE A 78 12.21 -14.06 4.77
N LYS A 79 12.58 -15.27 5.18
CA LYS A 79 12.82 -16.39 4.28
C LYS A 79 11.50 -17.11 3.99
N ILE A 80 11.18 -17.30 2.72
CA ILE A 80 10.02 -18.08 2.27
C ILE A 80 10.46 -19.54 2.11
N ASN A 81 9.70 -20.46 2.66
CA ASN A 81 9.85 -21.91 2.52
C ASN A 81 8.47 -22.58 2.51
N ASP A 82 8.43 -23.90 2.29
CA ASP A 82 7.17 -24.62 2.18
C ASP A 82 6.31 -24.55 3.46
N PHE A 83 6.91 -24.35 4.63
CA PHE A 83 6.18 -24.24 5.91
C PHE A 83 5.44 -22.92 6.11
N ASN A 84 5.85 -21.86 5.41
CA ASN A 84 5.24 -20.53 5.55
C ASN A 84 4.61 -20.00 4.26
N LYS A 85 4.78 -20.70 3.14
CA LYS A 85 4.13 -20.38 1.87
C LYS A 85 2.60 -20.50 2.01
N HIS A 86 1.89 -19.46 1.56
CA HIS A 86 0.43 -19.31 1.62
C HIS A 86 -0.18 -19.59 3.00
N LYS A 87 0.56 -19.35 4.07
CA LYS A 87 0.14 -19.69 5.43
C LYS A 87 -0.89 -18.72 6.00
N PHE A 88 -0.87 -17.47 5.57
CA PHE A 88 -1.69 -16.41 6.14
C PHE A 88 -2.89 -16.14 5.25
N ASP A 89 -4.04 -15.81 5.82
CA ASP A 89 -5.20 -15.36 5.04
C ASP A 89 -4.79 -14.15 4.19
N PHE A 90 -4.15 -13.16 4.80
CA PHE A 90 -3.80 -11.93 4.10
C PHE A 90 -2.53 -11.26 4.64
N VAL A 91 -2.00 -10.34 3.83
CA VAL A 91 -0.90 -9.44 4.19
C VAL A 91 -1.36 -7.98 4.03
N THR A 92 -1.04 -7.13 5.00
CA THR A 92 -1.24 -5.67 4.90
C THR A 92 0.10 -4.96 4.78
N CYS A 93 0.15 -3.90 3.97
CA CYS A 93 1.29 -3.00 3.85
C CYS A 93 0.77 -1.55 3.94
N LEU A 94 0.70 -0.97 5.13
CA LEU A 94 0.16 0.38 5.34
C LEU A 94 1.30 1.39 5.54
N GLY A 95 1.45 2.32 4.61
CA GLY A 95 2.52 3.33 4.59
C GLY A 95 3.93 2.76 4.39
N GLY A 96 4.10 1.43 4.52
CA GLY A 96 5.41 0.78 4.52
C GLY A 96 6.15 0.85 3.19
N THR A 97 5.44 0.90 2.06
CA THR A 97 6.09 0.94 0.74
C THR A 97 6.77 2.28 0.46
N SER A 98 6.31 3.37 1.07
CA SER A 98 6.87 4.70 0.84
C SER A 98 8.27 4.90 1.43
N ILE A 99 8.65 4.09 2.42
CA ILE A 99 9.93 4.21 3.12
C ILE A 99 10.98 3.18 2.65
N LEU A 100 10.64 2.35 1.66
CA LEU A 100 11.57 1.39 1.07
C LEU A 100 12.56 2.09 0.14
N ASP A 101 13.72 1.50 -0.08
CA ASP A 101 14.74 2.04 -0.99
C ASP A 101 14.41 1.73 -2.46
N GLY A 102 13.32 2.35 -2.92
CA GLY A 102 12.85 2.34 -4.30
C GLY A 102 12.06 1.09 -4.72
N ILE A 103 11.96 0.92 -6.04
CA ILE A 103 11.08 -0.08 -6.66
C ILE A 103 11.58 -1.52 -6.45
N GLY A 104 12.89 -1.74 -6.31
CA GLY A 104 13.47 -3.08 -6.12
C GLY A 104 13.06 -3.72 -4.79
N GLU A 105 13.15 -2.96 -3.70
CA GLU A 105 12.67 -3.40 -2.39
C GLU A 105 11.16 -3.57 -2.37
N THR A 106 10.41 -2.67 -3.04
CA THR A 106 8.96 -2.82 -3.19
C THR A 106 8.60 -4.14 -3.87
N ARG A 107 9.28 -4.47 -4.97
CA ARG A 107 9.06 -5.72 -5.72
C ARG A 107 9.36 -6.93 -4.83
N THR A 108 10.40 -6.84 -4.02
CA THR A 108 10.77 -7.89 -3.04
C THR A 108 9.73 -8.05 -1.95
N LEU A 109 9.27 -6.95 -1.34
CA LEU A 109 8.22 -6.97 -0.31
C LEU A 109 6.90 -7.50 -0.88
N LEU A 110 6.52 -7.07 -2.08
CA LEU A 110 5.33 -7.53 -2.77
C LEU A 110 5.41 -9.03 -3.06
N TYR A 111 6.53 -9.52 -3.63
CA TYR A 111 6.73 -10.96 -3.84
C TYR A 111 6.57 -11.75 -2.53
N LYS A 112 7.16 -11.30 -1.43
CA LYS A 112 6.97 -11.95 -0.12
C LYS A 112 5.52 -11.91 0.35
N SER A 113 4.83 -10.79 0.16
CA SER A 113 3.43 -10.65 0.52
C SER A 113 2.55 -11.66 -0.21
N LEU A 114 2.78 -11.82 -1.53
CA LEU A 114 2.06 -12.78 -2.37
C LEU A 114 2.35 -14.22 -1.97
N MET A 115 3.61 -14.55 -1.70
CA MET A 115 4.03 -15.89 -1.34
C MET A 115 3.57 -16.33 0.05
N LEU A 116 3.35 -15.38 0.97
CA LEU A 116 2.90 -15.68 2.34
C LEU A 116 1.38 -15.66 2.48
N SER A 117 0.68 -14.88 1.65
CA SER A 117 -0.79 -14.79 1.68
C SER A 117 -1.44 -15.98 0.94
N SER A 118 -2.66 -16.34 1.35
CA SER A 118 -3.53 -17.32 0.68
C SER A 118 -4.76 -16.71 0.04
N LYS A 119 -5.20 -15.51 0.45
CA LYS A 119 -6.43 -14.87 -0.07
C LYS A 119 -6.17 -13.52 -0.73
N PHE A 120 -5.53 -12.59 -0.02
CA PHE A 120 -5.33 -11.25 -0.56
C PHE A 120 -4.16 -10.48 0.07
N VAL A 121 -3.64 -9.50 -0.67
CA VAL A 121 -2.69 -8.50 -0.18
C VAL A 121 -3.34 -7.13 -0.29
N TYR A 122 -3.26 -6.34 0.79
CA TYR A 122 -3.75 -4.97 0.81
C TYR A 122 -2.60 -4.00 1.06
N ILE A 123 -2.44 -3.04 0.15
CA ILE A 123 -1.42 -1.99 0.25
C ILE A 123 -2.14 -0.66 0.32
N ASN A 124 -1.74 0.18 1.28
CA ASN A 124 -2.12 1.58 1.37
C ASN A 124 -0.84 2.38 1.43
N GLN A 125 -0.74 3.41 0.59
CA GLN A 125 0.36 4.36 0.67
C GLN A 125 -0.13 5.75 0.32
N THR A 126 0.74 6.73 0.56
CA THR A 126 0.55 8.09 0.06
C THR A 126 0.39 8.09 -1.45
N ASN A 127 -0.49 8.95 -1.93
CA ASN A 127 -0.65 9.18 -3.36
C ASN A 127 0.37 10.23 -3.85
N TYR A 128 1.22 9.83 -4.78
CA TYR A 128 2.21 10.71 -5.42
C TYR A 128 1.80 11.14 -6.84
N ASP A 129 0.66 10.68 -7.36
CA ASP A 129 0.22 10.99 -8.73
C ASP A 129 -0.11 12.47 -8.91
N SER A 130 -0.46 13.15 -7.82
CA SER A 130 -0.82 14.57 -7.81
C SER A 130 0.36 15.52 -7.61
N ASP A 131 1.59 15.01 -7.41
CA ASP A 131 2.76 15.84 -7.06
C ASP A 131 3.08 16.86 -8.15
N VAL A 132 3.08 16.46 -9.43
CA VAL A 132 3.35 17.38 -10.55
C VAL A 132 2.29 18.49 -10.64
N PHE A 133 1.02 18.13 -10.41
CA PHE A 133 -0.07 19.11 -10.42
C PHE A 133 0.08 20.12 -9.27
N LEU A 134 0.35 19.63 -8.05
CA LEU A 134 0.57 20.47 -6.87
C LEU A 134 1.76 21.40 -7.08
N PHE A 135 2.87 20.88 -7.62
CA PHE A 135 4.06 21.65 -7.91
C PHE A 135 3.77 22.82 -8.86
N LYS A 136 3.03 22.56 -9.96
CA LYS A 136 2.58 23.61 -10.90
C LYS A 136 1.70 24.67 -10.24
N LYS A 137 1.06 24.36 -9.12
CA LYS A 137 0.21 25.28 -8.33
C LYS A 137 0.94 25.94 -7.16
N GLY A 138 2.26 25.73 -7.02
CA GLY A 138 3.03 26.30 -5.92
C GLY A 138 2.89 25.55 -4.60
N PHE A 139 2.43 24.30 -4.64
CA PHE A 139 2.22 23.45 -3.48
C PHE A 139 2.98 22.12 -3.53
N LYS A 140 3.07 21.48 -2.38
CA LYS A 140 3.49 20.09 -2.17
C LYS A 140 2.66 19.47 -1.06
N THR A 141 2.64 18.14 -0.97
CA THR A 141 2.15 17.49 0.26
C THR A 141 3.26 17.42 1.29
N ASN A 142 2.91 17.47 2.57
CA ASN A 142 3.83 17.21 3.69
C ASN A 142 4.52 15.83 3.56
N ILE A 143 3.80 14.85 3.02
CA ILE A 143 4.29 13.47 2.92
C ILE A 143 5.29 13.32 1.77
N SER A 144 5.08 13.99 0.63
CA SER A 144 6.03 13.99 -0.50
C SER A 144 7.33 14.75 -0.17
N ASP A 145 7.35 15.57 0.87
CA ASP A 145 8.53 16.32 1.32
C ASP A 145 9.15 15.76 2.61
N TRP A 146 8.74 14.54 2.99
CA TRP A 146 9.25 13.84 4.14
C TRP A 146 10.46 12.98 3.74
N SER A 147 11.63 13.25 4.32
CA SER A 147 12.90 12.64 3.93
C SER A 147 12.99 11.13 4.17
N ARG A 148 12.11 10.56 5.01
CA ARG A 148 11.99 9.09 5.16
C ARG A 148 11.20 8.44 4.01
N ASN A 149 10.47 9.22 3.22
CA ASN A 149 9.72 8.69 2.07
C ASN A 149 10.60 8.75 0.83
N THR A 150 11.40 7.71 0.64
CA THR A 150 12.35 7.62 -0.47
C THR A 150 11.71 7.04 -1.73
N ASN A 151 10.49 6.49 -1.63
CA ASN A 151 9.85 5.75 -2.70
C ASN A 151 8.46 6.30 -3.06
N HIS A 152 8.42 7.11 -4.12
CA HIS A 152 7.23 7.79 -4.62
C HIS A 152 6.55 6.98 -5.73
N LEU A 153 6.04 5.80 -5.40
CA LEU A 153 5.36 4.95 -6.38
C LEU A 153 4.04 5.57 -6.81
N THR A 154 3.85 5.74 -8.11
CA THR A 154 2.60 6.22 -8.71
C THR A 154 1.65 5.06 -9.01
N SER A 155 0.37 5.35 -9.27
CA SER A 155 -0.59 4.33 -9.72
C SER A 155 -0.11 3.60 -10.99
N ASN A 156 0.54 4.32 -11.91
CA ASN A 156 1.13 3.74 -13.11
C ASN A 156 2.26 2.75 -12.79
N ILE A 157 3.13 3.07 -11.82
CA ILE A 157 4.19 2.15 -11.39
C ILE A 157 3.59 0.89 -10.75
N TYR A 158 2.56 1.05 -9.90
CA TYR A 158 1.84 -0.11 -9.37
C TYR A 158 1.18 -0.94 -10.46
N PHE A 159 0.54 -0.32 -11.45
CA PHE A 159 -0.04 -1.04 -12.58
C PHE A 159 1.01 -1.93 -13.27
N ASN A 160 2.17 -1.37 -13.62
CA ASN A 160 3.25 -2.12 -14.27
C ASN A 160 3.77 -3.27 -13.38
N LEU A 161 4.00 -3.00 -12.09
CA LEU A 161 4.44 -4.03 -11.15
C LEU A 161 3.45 -5.18 -11.04
N LEU A 162 2.17 -4.87 -10.87
CA LEU A 162 1.11 -5.87 -10.68
C LEU A 162 0.85 -6.64 -11.97
N PHE A 163 0.90 -5.98 -13.12
CA PHE A 163 0.76 -6.61 -14.41
C PHE A 163 1.87 -7.65 -14.66
N ASP A 164 3.11 -7.36 -14.27
CA ASP A 164 4.20 -8.35 -14.31
C ASP A 164 3.89 -9.58 -13.43
N PHE A 165 3.38 -9.38 -12.21
CA PHE A 165 3.01 -10.47 -11.31
C PHE A 165 1.82 -11.27 -11.85
N TYR A 166 0.86 -10.58 -12.48
CA TYR A 166 -0.31 -11.19 -13.12
C TYR A 166 0.12 -12.11 -14.27
N LYS A 167 0.96 -11.61 -15.19
CA LYS A 167 1.50 -12.40 -16.32
C LYS A 167 2.27 -13.65 -15.89
N LYS A 168 2.95 -13.56 -14.74
CA LYS A 168 3.70 -14.68 -14.16
C LYS A 168 2.82 -15.65 -13.38
N GLY A 169 1.51 -15.42 -13.30
CA GLY A 169 0.55 -16.27 -12.59
C GLY A 169 0.65 -16.18 -11.06
N TYR A 170 1.29 -15.13 -10.51
CA TYR A 170 1.37 -14.96 -9.06
C TYR A 170 0.09 -14.37 -8.46
N ILE A 171 -0.71 -13.66 -9.26
CA ILE A 171 -1.93 -12.97 -8.83
C ILE A 171 -3.04 -13.20 -9.84
N GLU A 172 -4.28 -13.15 -9.36
CA GLU A 172 -5.46 -13.38 -10.20
C GLU A 172 -6.10 -12.06 -10.61
N ASP A 173 -6.51 -11.27 -9.63
CA ASP A 173 -7.07 -9.95 -9.86
C ASP A 173 -6.49 -8.92 -8.89
N TYR A 174 -6.36 -7.69 -9.35
CA TYR A 174 -6.00 -6.54 -8.55
C TYR A 174 -6.83 -5.30 -8.91
N ILE A 175 -6.95 -4.40 -7.93
CA ILE A 175 -7.66 -3.12 -8.02
C ILE A 175 -6.76 -2.02 -7.48
N ILE A 176 -6.66 -0.94 -8.25
CA ILE A 176 -5.92 0.28 -7.87
C ILE A 176 -6.95 1.40 -7.72
N TYR A 177 -6.94 2.09 -6.58
CA TYR A 177 -7.92 3.13 -6.29
C TYR A 177 -7.43 4.17 -5.31
N TYR A 178 -7.98 5.38 -5.41
CA TYR A 178 -7.72 6.44 -4.44
C TYR A 178 -8.76 6.48 -3.32
N THR A 179 -8.33 6.97 -2.15
CA THR A 179 -9.20 7.32 -1.02
C THR A 179 -8.82 8.66 -0.41
N ILE A 180 -9.80 9.26 0.29
CA ILE A 180 -9.70 10.56 0.99
C ILE A 180 -9.36 11.71 0.03
N PRO A 181 -10.36 12.35 -0.58
CA PRO A 181 -10.12 13.48 -1.48
C PRO A 181 -9.62 14.71 -0.72
N ILE A 182 -8.63 15.39 -1.30
CA ILE A 182 -8.14 16.70 -0.87
C ILE A 182 -8.79 17.75 -1.79
N LYS A 183 -9.70 18.55 -1.23
CA LYS A 183 -10.58 19.42 -2.02
C LYS A 183 -9.98 20.78 -2.35
N ASP A 184 -9.06 21.25 -1.53
CA ASP A 184 -8.46 22.57 -1.65
C ASP A 184 -7.18 22.68 -0.84
N SER A 185 -6.51 23.82 -1.00
CA SER A 185 -5.25 24.13 -0.35
C SER A 185 -5.35 24.34 1.16
N LYS A 186 -6.55 24.44 1.76
CA LYS A 186 -6.70 24.57 3.22
C LYS A 186 -6.35 23.28 3.96
N ASP A 187 -6.37 22.14 3.27
CA ASP A 187 -5.99 20.86 3.87
C ASP A 187 -4.60 20.97 4.54
N SER A 188 -4.49 20.46 5.76
CA SER A 188 -3.29 20.55 6.59
C SER A 188 -2.12 19.74 6.05
N THR A 189 -2.38 18.83 5.10
CA THR A 189 -1.35 18.08 4.37
C THR A 189 -0.76 18.88 3.21
N ILE A 190 -1.37 20.00 2.81
CA ILE A 190 -0.92 20.82 1.69
C ILE A 190 -0.09 21.99 2.20
N HIS A 191 1.14 22.07 1.70
CA HIS A 191 2.14 23.07 2.07
C HIS A 191 2.57 23.89 0.83
N PRO A 192 2.90 25.17 0.99
CA PRO A 192 3.67 25.91 -0.01
C PRO A 192 4.99 25.21 -0.37
N LEU A 193 5.46 25.34 -1.61
CA LEU A 193 6.73 24.71 -2.05
C LEU A 193 7.94 25.10 -1.19
N ASN A 194 7.95 26.32 -0.66
CA ASN A 194 9.02 26.86 0.18
C ASN A 194 8.88 26.52 1.68
N SER A 195 7.87 25.75 2.09
CA SER A 195 7.83 25.25 3.48
C SER A 195 9.05 24.37 3.79
N PRO A 196 9.53 24.35 5.04
CA PRO A 196 10.59 23.43 5.46
C PRO A 196 10.20 21.96 5.22
N LYS A 197 11.21 21.11 4.98
CA LYS A 197 11.02 19.65 4.87
C LYS A 197 10.66 19.04 6.22
N ASN A 198 10.15 17.81 6.21
CA ASN A 198 9.89 17.00 7.41
C ASN A 198 8.89 17.62 8.41
N GLN A 199 7.92 18.40 7.91
CA GLN A 199 6.89 19.02 8.75
C GLN A 199 5.61 18.19 8.66
N PRO A 200 5.14 17.56 9.75
CA PRO A 200 3.99 16.65 9.70
C PRO A 200 2.67 17.37 9.47
N THR A 201 2.57 18.65 9.80
CA THR A 201 1.36 19.45 9.65
C THR A 201 1.73 20.88 9.33
N PHE A 202 0.90 21.55 8.53
CA PHE A 202 1.04 22.97 8.30
C PHE A 202 0.67 23.80 9.56
N ASN A 203 1.51 24.79 9.91
CA ASN A 203 1.29 25.76 10.98
C ASN A 203 1.54 27.18 10.41
N ASP A 204 0.55 28.06 10.51
CA ASP A 204 0.59 29.44 10.01
C ASP A 204 1.67 30.30 10.67
N GLU A 205 2.04 30.02 11.92
CA GLU A 205 3.03 30.80 12.66
C GLU A 205 4.47 30.49 12.22
N SER A 206 4.72 29.26 11.78
CA SER A 206 6.06 28.76 11.46
C SER A 206 6.31 28.51 9.97
N HIS A 207 5.28 28.60 9.13
CA HIS A 207 5.39 28.33 7.70
C HIS A 207 5.09 29.56 6.84
N PRO A 208 5.61 29.59 5.60
CA PRO A 208 5.22 30.61 4.63
C PRO A 208 3.71 30.62 4.42
N ALA A 209 3.18 31.82 4.16
CA ALA A 209 1.76 32.00 3.86
C ALA A 209 1.32 31.11 2.70
N LYS A 210 0.16 30.47 2.86
CA LYS A 210 -0.43 29.55 1.89
C LYS A 210 -1.64 30.23 1.24
N ASN A 211 -1.73 30.19 -0.10
CA ASN A 211 -2.95 30.63 -0.77
C ASN A 211 -4.07 29.62 -0.52
N GLU A 212 -4.97 29.93 0.41
CA GLU A 212 -6.06 29.06 0.85
C GLU A 212 -7.29 29.02 -0.07
N HIS A 213 -7.28 29.77 -1.17
CA HIS A 213 -8.43 29.88 -2.07
C HIS A 213 -8.36 28.91 -3.26
N ILE A 214 -7.28 28.14 -3.39
CA ILE A 214 -7.07 27.24 -4.52
C ILE A 214 -7.87 25.95 -4.30
N LYS A 215 -8.84 25.72 -5.20
CA LYS A 215 -9.60 24.47 -5.25
C LYS A 215 -8.89 23.43 -6.09
N PHE A 216 -8.96 22.18 -5.65
CA PHE A 216 -8.39 21.04 -6.34
C PHE A 216 -9.48 20.12 -6.88
N LYS A 217 -9.21 19.49 -8.01
CA LYS A 217 -10.01 18.40 -8.57
C LYS A 217 -9.13 17.17 -8.64
N HIS A 218 -9.67 16.02 -8.24
CA HIS A 218 -9.00 14.71 -8.35
C HIS A 218 -7.67 14.56 -7.60
N ILE A 219 -7.47 15.31 -6.50
CA ILE A 219 -6.36 15.06 -5.57
C ILE A 219 -6.86 14.19 -4.43
N TYR A 220 -6.07 13.19 -4.07
CA TYR A 220 -6.38 12.25 -3.01
C TYR A 220 -5.16 12.04 -2.13
N LYS A 221 -5.39 11.74 -0.85
CA LYS A 221 -4.33 11.51 0.13
C LYS A 221 -3.66 10.14 -0.06
N TYR A 222 -4.45 9.12 -0.39
CA TYR A 222 -3.97 7.74 -0.41
C TYR A 222 -4.22 7.04 -1.74
N LEU A 223 -3.20 6.33 -2.20
CA LEU A 223 -3.28 5.29 -3.22
C LEU A 223 -3.39 3.93 -2.52
N ASN A 224 -4.33 3.11 -2.98
CA ASN A 224 -4.62 1.81 -2.39
C ASN A 224 -4.55 0.76 -3.48
N VAL A 225 -4.03 -0.39 -3.13
CA VAL A 225 -3.97 -1.57 -3.99
C VAL A 225 -4.56 -2.74 -3.23
N LEU A 226 -5.51 -3.42 -3.85
CA LEU A 226 -6.04 -4.68 -3.36
C LEU A 226 -5.73 -5.77 -4.37
N ILE A 227 -5.09 -6.84 -3.94
CA ILE A 227 -4.62 -7.94 -4.78
C ILE A 227 -5.24 -9.22 -4.26
N THR A 228 -5.80 -10.04 -5.15
CA THR A 228 -6.37 -11.34 -4.84
C THR A 228 -5.52 -12.46 -5.41
N ILE A 229 -5.53 -13.57 -4.70
CA ILE A 229 -4.74 -14.76 -4.99
C ILE A 229 -5.57 -16.01 -4.68
N ASN A 230 -5.22 -17.13 -5.33
CA ASN A 230 -5.77 -18.47 -5.10
C ASN A 230 -7.31 -18.54 -5.04
N GLY A 231 -7.99 -17.88 -5.97
CA GLY A 231 -9.42 -17.96 -6.17
C GLY A 231 -10.23 -17.15 -5.17
N TYR A 232 -9.67 -16.14 -4.51
CA TYR A 232 -10.43 -15.36 -3.52
C TYR A 232 -11.52 -14.48 -4.15
N LYS A 233 -12.78 -14.94 -4.07
CA LYS A 233 -13.93 -14.32 -4.75
C LYS A 233 -14.60 -13.15 -4.02
N LYS A 234 -14.23 -12.88 -2.77
CA LYS A 234 -14.92 -11.90 -1.90
C LYS A 234 -14.26 -10.52 -1.91
N ILE A 235 -13.76 -10.09 -3.06
CA ILE A 235 -13.05 -8.82 -3.20
C ILE A 235 -13.98 -7.60 -3.00
N ASP A 236 -15.24 -7.68 -3.46
CA ASP A 236 -16.21 -6.59 -3.32
C ASP A 236 -16.63 -6.40 -1.85
N GLU A 237 -16.90 -7.50 -1.12
CA GLU A 237 -17.14 -7.45 0.34
C GLU A 237 -15.97 -6.79 1.08
N LEU A 238 -14.74 -7.08 0.66
CA LEU A 238 -13.53 -6.52 1.27
C LEU A 238 -13.38 -5.03 0.95
N LEU A 239 -13.65 -4.63 -0.31
CA LEU A 239 -13.65 -3.23 -0.74
C LEU A 239 -14.68 -2.38 0.00
N GLU A 240 -15.84 -2.94 0.35
CA GLU A 240 -16.85 -2.27 1.17
C GLU A 240 -16.36 -2.06 2.60
N ARG A 241 -15.71 -3.07 3.21
CA ARG A 241 -15.16 -2.95 4.58
C ARG A 241 -14.04 -1.91 4.70
N ILE A 242 -13.19 -1.79 3.69
CA ILE A 242 -12.03 -0.90 3.71
C ILE A 242 -12.49 0.56 3.73
N ASN A 243 -13.28 0.98 2.72
CA ASN A 243 -13.78 2.34 2.62
C ASN A 243 -14.92 2.47 1.60
N ASN A 244 -16.01 3.11 2.01
CA ASN A 244 -17.17 3.36 1.14
C ASN A 244 -16.92 4.46 0.10
N LYS A 245 -15.99 5.39 0.36
CA LYS A 245 -15.66 6.49 -0.58
C LYS A 245 -14.32 6.21 -1.25
N LYS A 246 -14.38 5.62 -2.44
CA LYS A 246 -13.23 5.25 -3.27
C LYS A 246 -13.39 5.76 -4.69
N HIS A 247 -12.27 6.06 -5.34
CA HIS A 247 -12.21 6.35 -6.78
C HIS A 247 -11.37 5.27 -7.44
N ILE A 248 -12.03 4.31 -8.10
CA ILE A 248 -11.36 3.19 -8.77
C ILE A 248 -10.68 3.72 -10.03
N LEU A 249 -9.38 3.48 -10.14
CA LEU A 249 -8.57 3.83 -11.31
C LEU A 249 -8.49 2.66 -12.27
N TYR A 250 -8.32 1.47 -11.71
CA TYR A 250 -8.17 0.25 -12.48
C TYR A 250 -8.71 -0.95 -11.71
N ASP A 251 -9.45 -1.81 -12.40
CA ASP A 251 -9.94 -3.09 -11.89
C ASP A 251 -9.71 -4.16 -12.96
N SER A 252 -8.72 -5.02 -12.74
CA SER A 252 -8.32 -6.10 -13.66
C SER A 252 -9.41 -7.14 -13.95
N ARG A 253 -10.52 -7.14 -13.17
CA ARG A 253 -11.69 -7.99 -13.44
C ARG A 253 -12.53 -7.46 -14.59
N THR A 254 -12.43 -6.16 -14.87
CA THR A 254 -13.19 -5.51 -15.95
C THR A 254 -12.49 -5.66 -17.30
N GLY A 255 -11.17 -5.71 -17.30
CA GLY A 255 -10.39 -6.09 -18.48
C GLY A 255 -8.90 -5.99 -18.25
N ILE A 256 -8.12 -6.60 -19.15
CA ILE A 256 -6.65 -6.66 -19.09
C ILE A 256 -6.08 -6.51 -20.50
N TYR A 257 -4.96 -5.81 -20.62
CA TYR A 257 -4.20 -5.73 -21.86
C TYR A 257 -3.45 -7.04 -22.14
N ASP A 258 -3.60 -7.58 -23.33
CA ASP A 258 -2.88 -8.76 -23.81
C ASP A 258 -1.80 -8.34 -24.81
N ASP A 259 -0.53 -8.48 -24.40
CA ASP A 259 0.61 -8.13 -25.25
C ASP A 259 0.73 -9.00 -26.50
N SER A 260 0.20 -10.23 -26.49
CA SER A 260 0.32 -11.12 -27.65
C SER A 260 -0.58 -10.68 -28.80
N THR A 261 -1.69 -10.04 -28.47
CA THR A 261 -2.67 -9.51 -29.42
C THR A 261 -2.60 -7.99 -29.54
N GLU A 262 -1.88 -7.31 -28.65
CA GLU A 262 -1.91 -5.85 -28.47
C GLU A 262 -3.32 -5.29 -28.22
N GLU A 263 -4.19 -6.10 -27.61
CA GLU A 263 -5.60 -5.79 -27.40
C GLU A 263 -5.96 -5.66 -25.92
N PHE A 264 -6.89 -4.75 -25.61
CA PHE A 264 -7.54 -4.74 -24.31
C PHE A 264 -8.69 -5.74 -24.31
N ILE A 265 -8.55 -6.80 -23.51
CA ILE A 265 -9.58 -7.83 -23.34
C ILE A 265 -10.57 -7.35 -22.28
N ASP A 266 -11.74 -6.89 -22.72
CA ASP A 266 -12.88 -6.61 -21.84
C ASP A 266 -13.48 -7.93 -21.32
N LYS A 267 -13.25 -8.24 -20.04
CA LYS A 267 -13.74 -9.44 -19.38
C LYS A 267 -15.24 -9.35 -19.02
N THR A 268 -15.85 -8.17 -19.09
CA THR A 268 -17.28 -7.98 -18.78
C THR A 268 -18.17 -8.40 -19.96
N ASN A 269 -17.66 -8.34 -21.19
CA ASN A 269 -18.35 -8.77 -22.39
C ASN A 269 -18.22 -10.29 -22.63
N LYS A 270 -18.87 -11.10 -21.79
CA LYS A 270 -19.01 -12.56 -22.01
C LYS A 270 -19.82 -12.96 -23.25
N LYS A 271 -20.26 -12.01 -24.09
CA LYS A 271 -21.03 -12.25 -25.31
C LYS A 271 -20.28 -11.77 -26.55
N GLY A 272 -19.20 -12.46 -26.93
CA GLY A 272 -18.77 -12.68 -28.33
C GLY A 272 -18.80 -11.50 -29.31
N LYS A 273 -18.60 -10.26 -28.86
CA LYS A 273 -18.35 -9.11 -29.74
C LYS A 273 -17.08 -8.47 -29.25
N ASN A 274 -15.99 -8.76 -29.95
CA ASN A 274 -14.71 -8.07 -29.82
C ASN A 274 -14.96 -6.58 -30.05
N ILE A 275 -15.18 -5.82 -28.99
CA ILE A 275 -15.08 -4.37 -29.03
C ILE A 275 -13.60 -4.09 -28.84
N PHE A 276 -12.90 -3.95 -29.97
CA PHE A 276 -11.54 -3.45 -30.06
C PHE A 276 -11.49 -2.03 -29.51
N GLY A 277 -11.30 -1.90 -28.20
CA GLY A 277 -10.93 -0.65 -27.58
C GLY A 277 -9.50 -0.31 -27.97
N LYS A 278 -9.29 0.42 -29.07
CA LYS A 278 -8.04 1.15 -29.29
C LYS A 278 -7.74 1.91 -28.00
N VAL A 279 -6.57 1.65 -27.42
CA VAL A 279 -6.05 2.29 -26.21
C VAL A 279 -6.37 3.78 -26.29
N ASN A 280 -7.14 4.22 -25.30
CA ASN A 280 -8.10 5.28 -25.43
C ASN A 280 -7.42 6.65 -25.60
N LYS A 281 -8.10 7.53 -26.34
CA LYS A 281 -7.81 8.94 -26.65
C LYS A 281 -7.51 9.88 -25.46
N TYR A 282 -7.41 9.35 -24.24
CA TYR A 282 -7.23 10.10 -22.98
C TYR A 282 -5.77 10.39 -22.63
N LEU A 283 -4.80 9.83 -23.36
CA LEU A 283 -3.40 10.24 -23.26
C LEU A 283 -3.08 11.48 -24.11
N ASN A 284 -4.03 11.96 -24.92
CA ASN A 284 -3.84 13.10 -25.84
C ASN A 284 -4.77 14.29 -25.59
N SER A 285 -5.44 14.39 -24.44
CA SER A 285 -6.13 15.63 -24.06
C SER A 285 -5.26 16.45 -23.12
N ASP A 286 -4.61 17.45 -23.73
CA ASP A 286 -4.02 18.67 -23.15
C ASP A 286 -2.64 18.55 -22.47
N ILE A 287 -1.61 18.68 -23.31
CA ILE A 287 -0.40 19.47 -22.99
C ILE A 287 -0.76 20.95 -23.06
#